data_AF-A0A2V1A953-F1
#
_entry.id   AF-A0A2V1A953-F1
#
_cell.length_a   1.000
_cell.length_b   1.000
_cell.length_c   1.000
_cell.angle_alpha   90.00
_cell.angle_beta   90.00
_cell.angle_gamma   90.00
#
_symmetry.space_group_name_H-M   'P 1'
#
loop_
_entity.id
_entity.type
_entity.pdbx_description
1 polymer ?
#
loop_
_entity_poly.entity_id
_entity_poly.type
_entity_poly.pdbx_seq_one_letter_code
_entity_poly.pdbx_strand_id
1 'polypeptide(L)'
;MSVEEIVTALAKPGEYSYRGTLEAASTWPSAEAELSKAINTLELFAYGNYGSFLRHQGQFLDLSGQLTKKLVQLTLISACNENEGRLVPFETVLKEYSLEQALEGREENLESLIMEMIDENVIVAKIDERQRSVKFVESLVLRDAFNDRKYPLRVLDQEDVRKRSVSEAKAFLQHWLDTKVIPAQAELQDA
;
A
#
# COMPACT_ATOMS: atom_id res chain seq x y z
N MET A 1 20.94 4.94 11.79
CA MET A 1 21.20 4.05 10.65
C MET A 1 21.67 4.88 9.46
N SER A 2 22.45 4.29 8.56
CA SER A 2 22.87 4.89 7.29
C SER A 2 21.80 4.71 6.22
N VAL A 3 21.99 5.36 5.07
CA VAL A 3 21.16 5.14 3.87
C VAL A 3 21.17 3.65 3.46
N GLU A 4 22.33 3.00 3.55
CA GLU A 4 22.50 1.57 3.20
C GLU A 4 21.67 0.64 4.09
N GLU A 5 21.60 0.93 5.39
CA GLU A 5 20.79 0.16 6.32
C GLU A 5 19.28 0.30 6.03
N ILE A 6 18.82 1.51 5.66
CA ILE A 6 17.43 1.72 5.22
C ILE A 6 17.16 0.92 3.95
N VAL A 7 18.02 1.04 2.93
CA VAL A 7 17.87 0.29 1.67
C VAL A 7 17.85 -1.22 1.91
N THR A 8 18.71 -1.72 2.80
CA THR A 8 18.75 -3.13 3.19
C THR A 8 17.46 -3.57 3.87
N ALA A 9 16.91 -2.75 4.77
CA ALA A 9 15.64 -3.02 5.42
C ALA A 9 14.47 -3.05 4.41
N LEU A 10 14.45 -2.12 3.45
CA LEU A 10 13.44 -2.06 2.40
C LEU A 10 13.49 -3.29 1.47
N ALA A 11 14.69 -3.74 1.12
CA ALA A 11 14.90 -4.88 0.22
C ALA A 11 14.65 -6.25 0.87
N LYS A 12 14.41 -6.31 2.18
CA LYS A 12 14.22 -7.56 2.92
C LYS A 12 13.03 -8.37 2.36
N PRO A 13 13.24 -9.63 1.92
CA PRO A 13 12.15 -10.50 1.47
C PRO A 13 11.14 -10.77 2.58
N GLY A 14 9.86 -10.89 2.25
CA GLY A 14 8.78 -11.20 3.21
C GLY A 14 8.40 -10.09 4.19
N GLU A 15 9.17 -9.01 4.31
CA GLU A 15 8.83 -7.86 5.17
C GLU A 15 7.95 -6.87 4.41
N TYR A 16 6.77 -6.50 4.93
CA TYR A 16 5.86 -5.53 4.30
C TYR A 16 5.37 -4.44 5.27
N SER A 17 5.95 -4.40 6.47
CA SER A 17 5.67 -3.46 7.55
C SER A 17 6.96 -2.73 7.91
N TYR A 18 6.96 -1.42 7.73
CA TYR A 18 8.12 -0.54 7.86
C TYR A 18 7.93 0.54 8.92
N ARG A 19 6.75 0.64 9.53
CA ARG A 19 6.46 1.65 10.55
C ARG A 19 7.47 1.67 11.69
N GLY A 20 7.85 0.51 12.23
CA GLY A 20 8.82 0.45 13.35
C GLY A 20 10.19 1.03 12.96
N THR A 21 10.65 0.71 11.75
CA THR A 21 11.87 1.26 11.17
C THR A 21 11.74 2.77 10.92
N LEU A 22 10.57 3.21 10.45
CA LEU A 22 10.28 4.62 10.19
C LEU A 22 10.29 5.46 11.46
N GLU A 23 9.62 4.99 12.52
CA GLU A 23 9.62 5.65 13.83
C GLU A 23 11.06 5.79 14.35
N ALA A 24 11.88 4.73 14.24
CA ALA A 24 13.29 4.78 14.64
C ALA A 24 14.12 5.77 13.79
N ALA A 25 13.93 5.79 12.47
CA ALA A 25 14.68 6.63 11.54
C ALA A 25 14.26 8.11 11.58
N SER A 26 13.00 8.40 11.91
CA SER A 26 12.45 9.77 11.95
C SER A 26 13.10 10.67 13.00
N THR A 27 13.77 10.09 14.00
CA THR A 27 14.45 10.81 15.08
C THR A 27 15.85 11.29 14.72
N TRP A 28 16.38 10.94 13.55
CA TRP A 28 17.77 11.25 13.20
C TRP A 28 17.93 12.62 12.54
N PRO A 29 19.08 13.27 12.76
CA PRO A 29 19.40 14.52 12.08
C PRO A 29 19.53 14.29 10.57
N SER A 30 18.58 14.79 9.78
CA SER A 30 18.54 14.65 8.32
C SER A 30 19.25 15.78 7.58
N ALA A 31 20.40 16.23 8.07
CA ALA A 31 21.14 17.34 7.44
C ALA A 31 21.66 16.96 6.03
N GLU A 32 21.83 15.68 5.77
CA GLU A 32 22.20 15.14 4.46
C GLU A 32 20.98 14.90 3.59
N ALA A 33 21.00 15.43 2.36
CA ALA A 33 19.90 15.32 1.41
C ALA A 33 19.54 13.86 1.08
N GLU A 34 20.54 12.99 0.92
CA GLU A 34 20.33 11.57 0.63
C GLU A 34 19.69 10.81 1.79
N LEU A 35 20.11 11.09 3.03
CA LEU A 35 19.47 10.50 4.21
C LEU A 35 18.01 10.96 4.34
N SER A 36 17.72 12.22 4.02
CA SER A 36 16.33 12.70 3.99
C SER A 36 15.50 11.97 2.94
N LYS A 37 16.03 11.76 1.73
CA LYS A 37 15.36 10.96 0.69
C LYS A 37 15.14 9.51 1.13
N ALA A 38 16.11 8.91 1.81
CA ALA A 38 15.98 7.55 2.32
C ALA A 38 14.86 7.43 3.37
N ILE A 39 14.75 8.38 4.30
CA ILE A 39 13.65 8.42 5.27
C ILE A 39 12.30 8.65 4.57
N ASN A 40 12.26 9.52 3.56
CA ASN A 40 11.06 9.75 2.76
C ASN A 40 10.66 8.46 1.99
N THR A 41 11.61 7.70 1.45
CA THR A 41 11.33 6.42 0.80
C THR A 41 10.77 5.39 1.80
N LEU A 42 11.23 5.43 3.05
CA LEU A 42 10.69 4.57 4.11
C LEU A 42 9.24 4.93 4.45
N GLU A 43 8.89 6.23 4.47
CA GLU A 43 7.51 6.71 4.58
C GLU A 43 6.64 6.22 3.40
N LEU A 44 7.16 6.32 2.17
CA LEU A 44 6.50 5.81 0.97
C LEU A 44 6.20 4.31 1.05
N PHE A 45 7.15 3.50 1.52
CA PHE A 45 6.96 2.05 1.64
C PHE A 45 5.96 1.71 2.75
N ALA A 46 6.03 2.39 3.89
CA ALA A 46 5.05 2.22 4.97
C ALA A 46 3.64 2.60 4.49
N TYR A 47 3.46 3.82 3.99
CA TYR A 47 2.13 4.42 3.86
C TYR A 47 1.69 4.74 2.44
N GLY A 48 2.58 4.86 1.45
CA GLY A 48 2.23 5.31 0.09
C GLY A 48 1.90 4.18 -0.88
N ASN A 49 2.02 4.42 -2.18
CA ASN A 49 1.99 3.38 -3.21
C ASN A 49 2.83 3.82 -4.42
N TYR A 50 2.87 3.02 -5.48
CA TYR A 50 3.62 3.39 -6.68
C TYR A 50 3.11 4.70 -7.32
N GLY A 51 1.80 4.98 -7.29
CA GLY A 51 1.25 6.28 -7.69
C GLY A 51 1.80 7.46 -6.87
N SER A 52 1.90 7.31 -5.55
CA SER A 52 2.53 8.31 -4.66
C SER A 52 4.00 8.55 -5.01
N PHE A 53 4.74 7.49 -5.37
CA PHE A 53 6.13 7.62 -5.84
C PHE A 53 6.22 8.48 -7.10
N LEU A 54 5.32 8.29 -8.06
CA LEU A 54 5.27 9.07 -9.29
C LEU A 54 4.92 10.54 -9.04
N ARG A 55 3.97 10.81 -8.13
CA ARG A 55 3.53 12.18 -7.81
C ARG A 55 4.64 13.04 -7.20
N HIS A 56 5.47 12.45 -6.34
CA HIS A 56 6.50 13.16 -5.60
C HIS A 56 7.91 12.77 -6.05
N GLN A 57 8.08 12.52 -7.36
CA GLN A 57 9.39 12.18 -7.94
C GLN A 57 10.46 13.20 -7.54
N GLY A 58 11.65 12.69 -7.20
CA GLY A 58 12.78 13.49 -6.72
C GLY A 58 12.82 13.73 -5.21
N GLN A 59 11.74 13.46 -4.46
CA GLN A 59 11.73 13.49 -2.99
C GLN A 59 12.14 12.16 -2.35
N PHE A 60 12.20 11.10 -3.15
CA PHE A 60 12.55 9.74 -2.77
C PHE A 60 13.91 9.34 -3.37
N LEU A 61 14.50 8.27 -2.84
CA LEU A 61 15.58 7.55 -3.52
C LEU A 61 15.09 7.01 -4.87
N ASP A 62 16.00 6.95 -5.83
CA ASP A 62 15.74 6.30 -7.12
C ASP A 62 15.55 4.79 -6.91
N LEU A 63 14.33 4.32 -7.17
CA LEU A 63 13.98 2.91 -7.03
C LEU A 63 14.43 2.18 -8.29
N SER A 64 15.38 1.25 -8.16
CA SER A 64 15.80 0.38 -9.25
C SER A 64 15.70 -1.09 -8.84
N GLY A 65 15.38 -1.95 -9.82
CA GLY A 65 15.31 -3.40 -9.67
C GLY A 65 14.39 -3.85 -8.52
N GLN A 66 15.00 -4.41 -7.48
CA GLN A 66 14.30 -5.05 -6.38
C GLN A 66 13.40 -4.08 -5.57
N LEU A 67 13.83 -2.84 -5.37
CA LEU A 67 13.04 -1.87 -4.59
C LEU A 67 11.77 -1.44 -5.33
N THR A 68 11.85 -1.27 -6.65
CA THR A 68 10.68 -0.98 -7.49
C THR A 68 9.68 -2.13 -7.40
N LYS A 69 10.16 -3.37 -7.59
CA LYS A 69 9.33 -4.57 -7.44
C LYS A 69 8.66 -4.62 -6.07
N LYS A 70 9.40 -4.34 -5.00
CA LYS A 70 8.88 -4.34 -3.63
C LYS A 70 7.78 -3.30 -3.42
N LEU A 71 7.94 -2.09 -3.97
CA LEU A 71 6.90 -1.06 -3.92
C LEU A 71 5.65 -1.46 -4.72
N VAL A 72 5.82 -2.13 -5.86
CA VAL A 72 4.69 -2.68 -6.63
C VAL A 72 3.98 -3.76 -5.82
N GLN A 73 4.70 -4.69 -5.17
CA GLN A 73 4.10 -5.70 -4.28
C GLN A 73 3.30 -5.04 -3.14
N LEU A 74 3.84 -4.02 -2.48
CA LEU A 74 3.12 -3.23 -1.45
C LEU A 74 1.85 -2.56 -2.01
N THR A 75 1.94 -2.08 -3.24
CA THR A 75 0.81 -1.49 -3.95
C THR A 75 -0.28 -2.53 -4.24
N LEU A 76 0.11 -3.73 -4.67
CA LEU A 76 -0.81 -4.85 -4.91
C LEU A 76 -1.43 -5.41 -3.62
N ILE A 77 -0.69 -5.40 -2.51
CA ILE A 77 -1.25 -5.71 -1.18
C ILE A 77 -2.36 -4.71 -0.83
N SER A 78 -2.13 -3.42 -1.04
CA SER A 78 -3.19 -2.41 -0.87
C SER A 78 -4.35 -2.63 -1.83
N ALA A 79 -4.09 -2.94 -3.10
CA ALA A 79 -5.14 -3.23 -4.07
C ALA A 79 -5.99 -4.44 -3.66
N CYS A 80 -5.36 -5.48 -3.10
CA CYS A 80 -6.01 -6.66 -2.58
C CYS A 80 -6.95 -6.32 -1.42
N ASN A 81 -6.48 -5.55 -0.44
CA ASN A 81 -7.29 -5.11 0.71
C ASN A 81 -8.46 -4.20 0.29
N GLU A 82 -8.26 -3.34 -0.70
CA GLU A 82 -9.29 -2.41 -1.18
C GLU A 82 -10.37 -3.09 -2.04
N ASN A 83 -10.02 -4.19 -2.71
CA ASN A 83 -10.88 -4.91 -3.64
C ASN A 83 -11.20 -6.34 -3.16
N GLU A 84 -11.14 -6.58 -1.86
CA GLU A 84 -11.38 -7.89 -1.27
C GLU A 84 -12.75 -8.45 -1.72
N GLY A 85 -12.74 -9.68 -2.24
CA GLY A 85 -13.92 -10.37 -2.77
C GLY A 85 -14.38 -9.92 -4.16
N ARG A 86 -13.78 -8.87 -4.75
CA ARG A 86 -14.17 -8.32 -6.06
C ARG A 86 -13.34 -8.91 -7.20
N LEU A 87 -13.98 -9.08 -8.36
CA LEU A 87 -13.31 -9.38 -9.62
C LEU A 87 -12.92 -8.06 -10.29
N VAL A 88 -11.63 -7.87 -10.57
CA VAL A 88 -11.09 -6.62 -11.11
C VAL A 88 -10.30 -6.91 -12.39
N PRO A 89 -10.58 -6.24 -13.53
CA PRO A 89 -9.79 -6.38 -14.74
C PRO A 89 -8.34 -5.93 -14.54
N PHE A 90 -7.39 -6.57 -15.23
CA PHE A 90 -5.97 -6.21 -15.16
C PHE A 90 -5.71 -4.77 -15.59
N GLU A 91 -6.35 -4.32 -16.67
CA GLU A 91 -6.27 -2.93 -17.13
C GLU A 91 -6.68 -1.93 -16.03
N THR A 92 -7.74 -2.25 -15.28
CA THR A 92 -8.20 -1.42 -14.16
C THR A 92 -7.15 -1.37 -13.05
N VAL A 93 -6.56 -2.52 -12.68
CA VAL A 93 -5.49 -2.56 -11.66
C VAL A 93 -4.27 -1.75 -12.11
N LEU A 94 -3.84 -1.90 -13.37
CA LEU A 94 -2.72 -1.16 -13.91
C LEU A 94 -2.97 0.36 -13.80
N LYS A 95 -4.14 0.81 -14.23
CA LYS A 95 -4.50 2.23 -14.28
C LYS A 95 -4.76 2.86 -12.92
N GLU A 96 -5.56 2.23 -12.08
CA GLU A 96 -5.95 2.80 -10.78
C GLU A 96 -4.76 2.91 -9.81
N TYR A 97 -3.78 1.99 -9.94
CA TYR A 97 -2.59 1.97 -9.10
C TYR A 97 -1.33 2.51 -9.80
N SER A 98 -1.48 3.06 -11.00
CA SER A 98 -0.43 3.68 -11.82
C SER A 98 0.75 2.76 -12.12
N LEU A 99 0.50 1.46 -12.29
CA LEU A 99 1.53 0.43 -12.46
C LEU A 99 2.03 0.29 -13.89
N GLU A 100 1.51 1.06 -14.86
CA GLU A 100 1.90 0.96 -16.26
C GLU A 100 3.39 1.21 -16.45
N GLN A 101 3.97 2.21 -15.77
CA GLN A 101 5.40 2.48 -15.89
C GLN A 101 6.25 1.36 -15.25
N ALA A 102 5.81 0.80 -14.12
CA ALA A 102 6.57 -0.22 -13.41
C ALA A 102 6.55 -1.59 -14.12
N LEU A 103 5.46 -1.89 -14.84
CA LEU A 103 5.21 -3.17 -15.48
C LEU A 103 5.26 -3.09 -17.01
N GLU A 104 5.85 -2.02 -17.55
CA GLU A 104 5.96 -1.74 -19.00
C GLU A 104 4.61 -1.75 -19.74
N GLY A 105 3.52 -1.46 -19.03
CA GLY A 105 2.15 -1.49 -19.55
C GLY A 105 1.66 -2.88 -19.93
N ARG A 106 2.34 -3.94 -19.50
CA ARG A 106 2.01 -5.32 -19.86
C ARG A 106 1.25 -6.01 -18.74
N GLU A 107 0.05 -6.48 -19.06
CA GLU A 107 -0.76 -7.26 -18.13
C GLU A 107 -0.10 -8.61 -17.78
N GLU A 108 0.69 -9.20 -18.67
CA GLU A 108 1.45 -10.43 -18.42
C GLU A 108 2.44 -10.28 -17.26
N ASN A 109 3.05 -9.10 -17.12
CA ASN A 109 3.95 -8.78 -16.02
C ASN A 109 3.19 -8.63 -14.70
N LEU A 110 1.98 -8.05 -14.75
CA LEU A 110 1.08 -7.98 -13.59
C LEU A 110 0.65 -9.37 -13.16
N GLU A 111 0.21 -10.20 -14.09
CA GLU A 111 -0.22 -11.57 -13.84
C GLU A 111 0.91 -12.40 -13.24
N SER A 112 2.12 -12.34 -13.83
CA SER A 112 3.30 -13.03 -13.30
C SER A 112 3.65 -12.60 -11.88
N LEU A 113 3.54 -11.31 -11.58
CA LEU A 113 3.80 -10.79 -10.24
C LEU A 113 2.72 -11.22 -9.23
N ILE A 114 1.45 -11.26 -9.64
CA ILE A 114 0.36 -11.77 -8.80
C ILE A 114 0.57 -13.26 -8.51
N MET A 115 0.94 -14.07 -9.52
CA MET A 115 1.28 -15.48 -9.33
C MET A 115 2.43 -15.67 -8.35
N GLU A 116 3.51 -14.89 -8.50
CA GLU A 116 4.64 -14.91 -7.56
C GLU A 116 4.20 -14.56 -6.13
N MET A 117 3.37 -13.54 -5.95
CA MET A 117 2.85 -13.17 -4.64
C MET A 117 1.92 -14.23 -4.02
N ILE A 118 1.20 -14.99 -4.84
CA ILE A 118 0.41 -16.15 -4.39
C ILE A 118 1.35 -17.27 -3.91
N ASP A 119 2.37 -17.60 -4.71
CA ASP A 119 3.36 -18.63 -4.38
C ASP A 119 4.15 -18.29 -3.11
N GLU A 120 4.46 -17.01 -2.90
CA GLU A 120 5.12 -16.49 -1.70
C GLU A 120 4.17 -16.40 -0.48
N ASN A 121 2.89 -16.77 -0.61
CA ASN A 121 1.85 -16.64 0.42
C ASN A 121 1.69 -15.20 0.93
N VAL A 122 1.80 -14.22 0.04
CA VAL A 122 1.59 -12.79 0.37
C VAL A 122 0.12 -12.41 0.23
N ILE A 123 -0.55 -12.95 -0.80
CA ILE A 123 -1.97 -12.73 -1.07
C ILE A 123 -2.64 -14.04 -1.51
N VAL A 124 -3.94 -14.10 -1.32
CA VAL A 124 -4.80 -15.10 -1.95
C VAL A 124 -5.61 -14.40 -3.04
N ALA A 125 -5.45 -14.84 -4.28
CA ALA A 125 -6.21 -14.34 -5.41
C ALA A 125 -6.48 -15.43 -6.44
N LYS A 126 -7.49 -15.23 -7.28
CA LYS A 126 -7.82 -16.13 -8.39
C LYS A 126 -7.77 -15.36 -9.70
N ILE A 127 -6.92 -15.80 -10.62
CA ILE A 127 -6.79 -15.21 -11.95
C ILE A 127 -7.81 -15.87 -12.88
N ASP A 128 -8.50 -15.06 -13.68
CA ASP A 128 -9.30 -15.49 -14.83
C ASP A 128 -8.60 -15.00 -16.11
N GLU A 129 -7.81 -15.89 -16.72
CA GLU A 129 -7.07 -15.62 -17.95
C GLU A 129 -7.98 -15.26 -19.13
N ARG A 130 -9.20 -15.80 -19.19
CA ARG A 130 -10.14 -15.54 -20.29
C ARG A 130 -10.68 -14.12 -20.23
N GLN A 131 -10.99 -13.65 -19.02
CA GLN A 131 -11.50 -12.30 -18.78
C GLN A 131 -10.38 -11.28 -18.52
N ARG A 132 -9.12 -11.71 -18.47
CA ARG A 132 -7.95 -10.87 -18.14
C ARG A 132 -8.19 -10.10 -16.84
N SER A 133 -8.58 -10.83 -15.81
CA SER A 133 -9.01 -10.27 -14.53
C SER A 133 -8.53 -11.09 -13.33
N VAL A 134 -8.52 -10.46 -12.17
CA VAL A 134 -8.15 -11.09 -10.90
C VAL A 134 -9.24 -10.87 -9.86
N LYS A 135 -9.59 -11.94 -9.15
CA LYS A 135 -10.41 -11.87 -7.95
C LYS A 135 -9.50 -11.89 -6.72
N PHE A 136 -9.38 -10.74 -6.05
CA PHE A 136 -8.69 -10.67 -4.77
C PHE A 136 -9.55 -11.33 -3.68
N VAL A 137 -8.94 -12.18 -2.86
CA VAL A 137 -9.64 -12.92 -1.79
C VAL A 137 -9.24 -12.39 -0.42
N GLU A 138 -7.95 -12.36 -0.10
CA GLU A 138 -7.44 -11.81 1.16
C GLU A 138 -5.94 -11.52 1.03
N SER A 139 -5.41 -10.59 1.84
CA SER A 139 -3.98 -10.45 2.05
C SER A 139 -3.54 -11.22 3.29
N LEU A 140 -2.46 -11.99 3.17
CA LEU A 140 -1.91 -12.81 4.26
C LEU A 140 -0.83 -12.08 5.07
N VAL A 141 -0.41 -10.91 4.60
CA VAL A 141 0.61 -10.07 5.23
C VAL A 141 0.01 -8.76 5.71
N LEU A 142 0.55 -8.23 6.79
CA LEU A 142 0.15 -6.93 7.30
C LEU A 142 0.98 -5.84 6.65
N ARG A 143 0.26 -4.86 6.09
CA ARG A 143 0.82 -3.59 5.66
C ARG A 143 0.52 -2.50 6.69
N ASP A 144 1.39 -1.49 6.79
CA ASP A 144 1.23 -0.42 7.77
C ASP A 144 -0.04 0.41 7.55
N ALA A 145 -0.72 0.71 8.67
CA ALA A 145 -1.81 1.68 8.72
C ALA A 145 -1.29 3.05 9.17
N PHE A 146 -1.76 4.11 8.52
CA PHE A 146 -1.38 5.49 8.83
C PHE A 146 -2.21 6.04 10.00
N ASN A 147 -1.54 6.68 10.95
CA ASN A 147 -2.16 7.35 12.09
C ASN A 147 -1.57 8.75 12.26
N ASP A 148 -2.39 9.75 11.96
CA ASP A 148 -2.07 11.17 12.01
C ASP A 148 -1.58 11.65 13.38
N ARG A 149 -1.99 10.98 14.46
CA ARG A 149 -1.57 11.32 15.83
C ARG A 149 -0.20 10.79 16.19
N LYS A 150 0.29 9.77 15.48
CA LYS A 150 1.54 9.08 15.82
C LYS A 150 2.68 9.46 14.89
N TYR A 151 2.38 9.88 13.67
CA TYR A 151 3.41 10.20 12.69
C TYR A 151 2.96 11.37 11.79
N PRO A 152 3.71 12.49 11.77
CA PRO A 152 3.49 13.57 10.82
C PRO A 152 4.10 13.20 9.46
N LEU A 153 3.31 13.29 8.39
CA LEU A 153 3.79 13.05 7.02
C LEU A 153 4.87 14.06 6.62
N ARG A 154 5.89 13.60 5.90
CA ARG A 154 7.01 14.39 5.40
C ARG A 154 6.80 14.80 3.95
N VAL A 155 6.47 13.84 3.09
CA VAL A 155 6.31 14.03 1.63
C VAL A 155 4.89 13.71 1.20
N LEU A 156 4.34 12.60 1.70
CA LEU A 156 2.99 12.18 1.33
C LEU A 156 1.94 13.17 1.84
N ASP A 157 0.85 13.29 1.10
CA ASP A 157 -0.32 14.07 1.51
C ASP A 157 -1.44 13.18 2.09
N GLN A 158 -2.55 13.79 2.51
CA GLN A 158 -3.68 13.06 3.07
C GLN A 158 -4.39 12.18 2.03
N GLU A 159 -4.38 12.56 0.74
CA GLU A 159 -4.97 11.76 -0.34
C GLU A 159 -4.14 10.51 -0.62
N ASP A 160 -2.80 10.60 -0.55
CA ASP A 160 -1.87 9.47 -0.66
C ASP A 160 -2.18 8.37 0.36
N VAL A 161 -2.53 8.75 1.59
CA VAL A 161 -2.71 7.83 2.73
C VAL A 161 -4.16 7.55 3.10
N ARG A 162 -5.13 8.22 2.45
CA ARG A 162 -6.55 8.20 2.83
C ARG A 162 -7.12 6.80 3.05
N LYS A 163 -6.90 5.90 2.09
CA LYS A 163 -7.41 4.51 2.14
C LYS A 163 -6.76 3.65 3.24
N ARG A 164 -5.64 4.11 3.81
CA ARG A 164 -4.88 3.45 4.88
C ARG A 164 -4.95 4.22 6.21
N SER A 165 -5.73 5.30 6.27
CA SER A 165 -5.84 6.17 7.44
C SER A 165 -6.77 5.56 8.48
N VAL A 166 -6.26 5.40 9.71
CA VAL A 166 -7.06 4.94 10.86
C VAL A 166 -8.18 5.92 11.19
N SER A 167 -7.93 7.23 11.03
CA SER A 167 -8.91 8.27 11.32
C SER A 167 -10.07 8.27 10.31
N GLU A 168 -9.77 8.07 9.03
CA GLU A 168 -10.79 7.90 7.98
C GLU A 168 -11.60 6.61 8.18
N ALA A 169 -10.92 5.48 8.46
CA ALA A 169 -11.59 4.22 8.75
C ALA A 169 -12.54 4.33 9.95
N LYS A 170 -12.10 5.01 11.02
CA LYS A 170 -12.95 5.29 12.18
C LYS A 170 -14.16 6.14 11.82
N ALA A 171 -13.98 7.20 11.04
CA ALA A 171 -15.08 8.07 10.61
C ALA A 171 -16.09 7.31 9.75
N PHE A 172 -15.62 6.46 8.84
CA PHE A 172 -16.47 5.58 8.03
C PHE A 172 -17.29 4.62 8.89
N LEU A 173 -16.65 3.93 9.84
CA LEU A 173 -17.33 2.99 10.74
C LEU A 173 -18.36 3.69 11.62
N GLN A 174 -18.04 4.89 12.13
CA GLN A 174 -18.99 5.68 12.93
C GLN A 174 -20.21 6.07 12.09
N HIS A 175 -19.98 6.57 10.87
CA HIS A 175 -21.08 6.91 9.97
C HIS A 175 -21.96 5.69 9.64
N TRP A 176 -21.36 4.53 9.40
CA TRP A 176 -22.10 3.30 9.14
C TRP A 176 -22.90 2.82 10.36
N LEU A 177 -22.31 2.92 11.56
CA LEU A 177 -22.99 2.62 12.82
C LEU A 177 -24.25 3.50 12.98
N ASP A 178 -24.09 4.82 12.80
CA ASP A 178 -25.15 5.79 13.02
C ASP A 178 -26.27 5.71 11.97
N THR A 179 -25.93 5.39 10.71
CA THR A 179 -26.90 5.42 9.60
C THR A 179 -27.50 4.08 9.22
N LYS A 180 -26.83 2.96 9.53
CA LYS A 180 -27.28 1.62 9.13
C LYS A 180 -27.60 0.74 10.31
N VAL A 181 -26.69 0.66 11.29
CA VAL A 181 -26.80 -0.33 12.37
C VAL A 181 -27.81 0.10 13.42
N ILE A 182 -27.70 1.34 13.95
CA ILE A 182 -28.61 1.83 14.98
C ILE A 182 -30.07 1.86 14.48
N PRO A 183 -30.38 2.37 13.28
CA PRO A 183 -31.75 2.34 12.78
C PRO A 183 -32.31 0.92 12.61
N ALA A 184 -31.51 -0.01 12.05
CA ALA A 184 -31.94 -1.39 11.88
C ALA A 184 -32.20 -2.11 13.22
N GLN A 185 -31.45 -1.78 14.27
CA GLN A 185 -31.71 -2.31 15.61
C GLN A 185 -33.02 -1.79 16.21
N ALA A 186 -33.36 -0.53 15.99
CA ALA A 186 -34.63 0.03 16.46
C ALA A 186 -35.82 -0.64 15.76
N GLU A 187 -35.76 -0.82 14.44
CA GLU A 187 -36.79 -1.52 13.67
C GLU A 187 -37.02 -2.97 14.14
N LEU A 188 -35.96 -3.67 14.56
CA LEU A 188 -36.04 -5.02 15.11
C LEU A 188 -36.62 -5.10 16.53
N GLN A 189 -36.53 -4.02 17.30
CA GLN A 189 -37.09 -3.96 18.66
C GLN A 189 -38.56 -3.54 18.68
N ASP A 190 -39.00 -2.82 17.64
CA ASP A 190 -40.40 -2.42 17.45
C ASP A 190 -41.26 -3.51 16.75
N ALA A 191 -40.65 -4.64 16.36
CA ALA A 191 -41.29 -5.80 15.72
C ALA A 191 -41.55 -6.96 16.69
#